data_AF-A0A6P1SZP2-F1
#
_entry.id   AF-A0A6P1SZP2-F1
#
_cell.length_a   1.000
_cell.length_b   1.000
_cell.length_c   1.000
_cell.angle_alpha   90.00
_cell.angle_beta   90.00
_cell.angle_gamma   90.00
#
_symmetry.space_group_name_H-M   'P 1'
#
loop_
_entity.id
_entity.type
_entity.pdbx_description
1 polymer ?
#
loop_
_entity_poly.entity_id
_entity_poly.type
_entity_poly.pdbx_seq_one_letter_code
_entity_poly.pdbx_strand_id
1 'polypeptide(L)'
;MSSVVALANVLALVVAFFATPIAYAYSLPHVQAFSARYYADGFEEPVAFVWWAVCGLTIFFGARASLSTGLIMAAMTFIARFA
;
A
#
# COMPACT_ATOMS: atom_id res chain seq x y z
N MET A 1 4.64 19.36 13.63
CA MET A 1 4.92 18.09 12.90
C MET A 1 3.77 17.08 12.94
N SER A 2 2.92 17.05 13.98
CA SER A 2 1.82 16.06 14.10
C SER A 2 0.78 16.10 12.96
N SER A 3 0.31 17.29 12.55
CA SER A 3 -0.76 17.41 11.54
C SER A 3 -0.36 16.93 10.13
N VAL A 4 0.91 17.11 9.74
CA VAL A 4 1.41 16.64 8.43
C VAL A 4 1.50 15.12 8.40
N VAL A 5 1.91 14.50 9.51
CA VAL A 5 1.96 13.04 9.64
C VAL A 5 0.56 12.43 9.61
N ALA A 6 -0.40 13.06 10.29
CA ALA A 6 -1.79 12.62 10.26
C ALA A 6 -2.38 12.68 8.84
N LEU A 7 -2.16 13.78 8.12
CA LEU A 7 -2.62 13.95 6.74
C LEU A 7 -1.98 12.92 5.79
N ALA A 8 -0.67 12.69 5.91
CA ALA A 8 0.03 11.69 5.11
C ALA A 8 -0.48 10.27 5.37
N ASN A 9 -0.82 9.93 6.62
CA ASN A 9 -1.40 8.63 6.95
C ASN A 9 -2.82 8.46 6.37
N VAL A 10 -3.66 9.50 6.41
CA VAL A 10 -5.01 9.45 5.83
C VAL A 10 -4.93 9.29 4.31
N LEU A 11 -4.06 10.04 3.63
CA LEU A 11 -3.84 9.91 2.19
C LEU A 11 -3.27 8.54 1.83
N ALA A 12 -2.32 8.01 2.61
CA ALA A 12 -1.78 6.68 2.41
C ALA A 12 -2.85 5.59 2.59
N LEU A 13 -3.80 5.77 3.52
CA LEU A 13 -4.93 4.86 3.71
C LEU A 13 -5.89 4.90 2.52
N VAL A 14 -6.17 6.08 1.96
CA VAL A 14 -7.01 6.22 0.76
C VAL A 14 -6.34 5.53 -0.44
N VAL A 15 -5.04 5.76 -0.65
CA VAL A 15 -4.29 5.10 -1.72
C VAL A 15 -4.26 3.59 -1.53
N ALA A 16 -4.03 3.11 -0.31
CA ALA A 16 -4.10 1.69 0.01
C ALA A 16 -5.50 1.14 -0.29
N PHE A 17 -6.57 1.82 0.08
CA PHE A 17 -7.93 1.36 -0.16
C PHE A 17 -8.25 1.16 -1.65
N PHE A 18 -7.81 2.06 -2.53
CA PHE A 18 -8.06 1.94 -3.97
C PHE A 18 -7.09 1.00 -4.70
N ALA A 19 -5.80 0.99 -4.29
CA ALA A 19 -4.79 0.20 -5.00
C ALA A 19 -4.73 -1.26 -4.54
N THR A 20 -5.10 -1.57 -3.29
CA THR A 20 -5.12 -2.94 -2.76
C THR A 20 -6.00 -3.90 -3.58
N PRO A 21 -7.28 -3.58 -3.90
CA PRO A 21 -8.11 -4.51 -4.68
C PRO A 21 -7.56 -4.76 -6.09
N ILE A 22 -6.95 -3.75 -6.72
CA ILE A 22 -6.33 -3.87 -8.04
C ILE A 22 -5.11 -4.79 -7.95
N ALA A 23 -4.17 -4.50 -7.04
CA ALA A 23 -2.97 -5.30 -6.86
C ALA A 23 -3.29 -6.75 -6.46
N TYR A 24 -4.30 -6.93 -5.60
CA TYR A 24 -4.76 -8.24 -5.17
C TYR A 24 -5.36 -9.05 -6.34
N ALA A 25 -6.23 -8.46 -7.15
CA ALA A 25 -6.86 -9.16 -8.28
C ALA A 25 -5.83 -9.70 -9.30
N TYR A 26 -4.76 -8.94 -9.58
CA TYR A 26 -3.72 -9.38 -10.51
C TYR A 26 -2.72 -10.37 -9.91
N SER A 27 -2.42 -10.27 -8.61
CA SER A 27 -1.40 -11.09 -7.96
C SER A 27 -1.92 -12.39 -7.34
N LEU A 28 -3.22 -12.43 -6.95
CA LEU A 28 -3.85 -13.61 -6.35
C LEU A 28 -3.64 -14.92 -7.13
N PRO A 29 -3.86 -15.00 -8.46
CA PRO A 29 -3.69 -16.26 -9.19
C PRO A 29 -2.25 -16.78 -9.17
N HIS A 30 -1.25 -15.90 -9.09
CA HIS A 30 0.15 -16.31 -8.97
C HIS A 30 0.43 -16.91 -7.59
N VAL A 31 -0.13 -16.32 -6.55
CA VAL A 31 0.05 -16.78 -5.17
C VAL A 31 -0.69 -18.10 -4.93
N GLN A 32 -1.90 -18.25 -5.46
CA GLN A 32 -2.64 -19.51 -5.41
C GLN A 32 -1.92 -20.63 -6.17
N ALA A 33 -1.38 -20.33 -7.37
CA ALA A 33 -0.58 -21.30 -8.11
C ALA A 33 0.71 -21.70 -7.37
N PHE A 34 1.32 -20.77 -6.62
CA PHE A 34 2.47 -21.06 -5.77
C PHE A 34 2.06 -21.91 -4.56
N SER A 35 0.99 -21.56 -3.85
CA SER A 35 0.52 -22.35 -2.71
C SER A 35 0.15 -23.75 -3.12
N ALA A 36 -0.64 -23.94 -4.18
CA ALA A 36 -1.03 -25.26 -4.67
C ALA A 36 0.16 -26.17 -5.05
N ARG A 37 1.30 -25.57 -5.46
CA ARG A 37 2.53 -26.31 -5.79
C ARG A 37 3.36 -26.74 -4.59
N TYR A 38 3.30 -26.00 -3.48
CA TYR A 38 4.21 -26.20 -2.33
C TYR A 38 3.50 -26.61 -1.04
N TYR A 39 2.23 -26.26 -0.89
CA TYR A 39 1.40 -26.51 0.28
C TYR A 39 0.11 -27.15 -0.25
N ALA A 40 -0.03 -28.46 -0.03
CA ALA A 40 -1.13 -29.30 -0.52
C ALA A 40 -2.53 -28.68 -0.37
N ASP A 41 -3.50 -29.17 -1.16
CA ASP A 41 -4.88 -28.65 -1.26
C ASP A 41 -5.50 -28.31 0.11
N GLY A 42 -6.07 -27.10 0.21
CA GLY A 42 -6.77 -26.60 1.40
C GLY A 42 -6.22 -25.31 2.03
N PHE A 43 -5.03 -24.84 1.61
CA PHE A 43 -4.45 -23.58 2.12
C PHE A 43 -4.82 -22.34 1.28
N GLU A 44 -5.62 -22.49 0.22
CA GLU A 44 -5.92 -21.40 -0.72
C GLU A 44 -6.65 -20.21 -0.08
N GLU A 45 -7.64 -20.49 0.77
CA GLU A 45 -8.43 -19.46 1.47
C GLU A 45 -7.62 -18.68 2.52
N PRO A 46 -6.90 -19.33 3.46
CA PRO A 46 -6.08 -18.59 4.43
C PRO A 46 -4.93 -17.83 3.75
N VAL A 47 -4.32 -18.39 2.70
CA VAL A 47 -3.27 -17.71 1.91
C VAL A 47 -3.84 -16.47 1.20
N ALA A 48 -5.03 -16.57 0.62
CA ALA A 48 -5.71 -15.45 -0.03
C ALA A 48 -5.97 -14.29 0.95
N PHE A 49 -6.48 -14.58 2.14
CA PHE A 49 -6.72 -13.57 3.18
C PHE A 49 -5.42 -12.91 3.67
N VAL A 50 -4.39 -13.71 3.95
CA VAL A 50 -3.08 -13.18 4.38
C VAL A 50 -2.46 -12.33 3.27
N TRP A 51 -2.55 -12.76 2.01
CA TRP A 51 -2.01 -12.02 0.88
C TRP A 51 -2.71 -10.68 0.68
N TRP A 52 -4.04 -10.63 0.87
CA TRP A 52 -4.78 -9.36 0.86
C TRP A 52 -4.25 -8.37 1.90
N ALA A 53 -4.01 -8.83 3.13
CA ALA A 53 -3.44 -8.00 4.18
C ALA A 53 -2.00 -7.54 3.85
N VAL A 54 -1.17 -8.42 3.28
CA VAL A 54 0.20 -8.09 2.84
C VAL A 54 0.20 -7.02 1.75
N CYS A 55 -0.65 -7.15 0.73
CA CYS A 55 -0.82 -6.13 -0.31
C CYS A 55 -1.22 -4.78 0.29
N GLY A 56 -2.22 -4.76 1.18
CA GLY A 56 -2.70 -3.54 1.82
C GLY A 56 -1.62 -2.84 2.65
N LEU A 57 -0.89 -3.60 3.48
CA LEU A 57 0.18 -3.05 4.30
C LEU A 57 1.34 -2.53 3.46
N THR A 58 1.75 -3.27 2.43
CA THR A 58 2.87 -2.87 1.55
C THR A 58 2.57 -1.57 0.84
N ILE A 59 1.35 -1.42 0.30
CA ILE A 59 0.91 -0.20 -0.37
C ILE A 59 0.79 0.95 0.64
N PHE A 60 0.25 0.70 1.83
CA PHE A 60 0.12 1.72 2.87
C PHE A 60 1.48 2.27 3.32
N PHE A 61 2.44 1.40 3.63
CA PHE A 61 3.78 1.82 4.03
C PHE A 61 4.53 2.51 2.89
N GLY A 62 4.41 2.02 1.65
CA GLY A 62 5.02 2.64 0.47
C GLY A 62 4.42 4.02 0.16
N ALA A 63 3.10 4.17 0.24
CA ALA A 63 2.41 5.43 0.06
C ALA A 63 2.77 6.43 1.16
N ARG A 64 2.84 6.01 2.43
CA ARG A 64 3.25 6.87 3.55
C ARG A 64 4.67 7.41 3.38
N ALA A 65 5.61 6.55 3.00
CA ALA A 65 7.00 6.97 2.76
C ALA A 65 7.10 8.00 1.62
N SER A 66 6.40 7.75 0.52
CA SER A 66 6.41 8.62 -0.67
C SER A 66 5.69 9.95 -0.41
N LEU A 67 4.52 9.93 0.24
CA LEU A 67 3.70 11.11 0.52
C LEU A 67 4.36 12.05 1.54
N SER A 68 5.03 11.51 2.56
CA SER A 68 5.77 12.34 3.52
C SER A 68 6.89 13.13 2.86
N THR A 69 7.66 12.48 1.99
CA THR A 69 8.76 13.10 1.23
C THR A 69 8.22 14.10 0.21
N GLY A 70 7.16 13.73 -0.51
CA GLY A 70 6.50 14.58 -1.51
C GLY A 70 5.88 15.85 -0.92
N LEU A 71 5.23 15.76 0.25
CA LEU A 71 4.67 16.91 0.95
C LEU A 71 5.75 17.92 1.37
N ILE A 72 6.90 17.44 1.84
CA ILE A 72 8.02 18.30 2.22
C ILE A 72 8.60 18.98 0.99
N MET A 73 8.87 18.25 -0.10
CA MET A 73 9.39 18.82 -1.35
C MET A 73 8.41 19.82 -1.98
N ALA A 74 7.11 19.52 -1.97
CA ALA A 74 6.08 20.42 -2.46
C ALA A 74 6.00 21.70 -1.62
N ALA A 75 6.09 21.59 -0.29
CA ALA A 75 6.14 22.74 0.60
C ALA A 75 7.39 23.60 0.34
N MET A 76 8.56 23.00 0.16
CA MET A 76 9.79 23.74 -0.16
C MET A 76 9.71 24.44 -1.52
N THR A 77 9.15 23.78 -2.54
CA THR A 77 8.96 24.36 -3.87
C THR A 77 7.96 25.52 -3.85
N PHE A 78 6.88 25.40 -3.07
CA PHE A 78 5.90 26.47 -2.92
C PHE A 78 6.50 27.68 -2.20
N ILE A 79 7.25 27.46 -1.13
CA ILE A 79 7.99 28.53 -0.43
C ILE A 79 8.99 29.18 -1.38
N ALA A 80 9.82 28.42 -2.09
CA ALA A 80 10.81 28.97 -3.01
C ALA A 80 10.22 29.75 -4.20
N ARG A 81 8.95 29.52 -4.54
CA ARG A 81 8.26 30.23 -5.62
C ARG A 81 7.58 31.52 -5.15
N PHE A 82 7.13 31.57 -3.90
CA PHE A 82 6.28 32.65 -3.39
C PHE A 82 6.88 33.42 -2.20
N ALA A 83 8.09 33.04 -1.74
CA ALA A 83 8.94 33.81 -0.82
C ALA A 83 10.10 34.43 -1.60
#